data_AF-A0A2W4NLX5-F1
#
_entry.id   AF-A0A2W4NLX5-F1
#
_cell.length_a   1.000
_cell.length_b   1.000
_cell.length_c   1.000
_cell.angle_alpha   90.00
_cell.angle_beta   90.00
_cell.angle_gamma   90.00
#
_symmetry.space_group_name_H-M   'P 1'
#
loop_
_entity.id
_entity.type
_entity.pdbx_description
1 polymer ?
#
loop_
_entity_poly.entity_id
_entity_poly.type
_entity_poly.pdbx_seq_one_letter_code
_entity_poly.pdbx_strand_id
1 'polypeptide(L)' 'MKFFGLIPAGGIGSRLGNIPSSKEVYPVVRNTADGPVRSVICENLIRYYRLAGITDIYCILR' A
#
# COMPACT_ATOMS: atom_id res chain seq x y z
N MET A 1 -22.50 10.46 1.54
CA MET A 1 -21.61 10.35 2.73
C MET A 1 -20.17 10.39 2.23
N LYS A 2 -19.28 11.15 2.86
CA LYS A 2 -17.86 11.24 2.44
C LYS A 2 -17.05 10.16 3.15
N PHE A 3 -16.34 9.34 2.40
CA PHE A 3 -15.44 8.31 2.93
C PHE A 3 -13.98 8.78 2.81
N PHE A 4 -13.16 8.35 3.76
CA PHE A 4 -11.72 8.60 3.80
C PHE A 4 -10.98 7.27 3.85
N GLY A 5 -9.84 7.21 3.17
CA GLY A 5 -8.94 6.06 3.20
C GLY A 5 -7.91 6.21 4.30
N LEU A 6 -7.58 5.11 4.98
CA LEU A 6 -6.60 5.10 6.06
C LEU A 6 -5.60 3.97 5.84
N ILE A 7 -4.33 4.33 5.64
CA ILE A 7 -3.24 3.36 5.48
C ILE A 7 -2.40 3.38 6.77
N PRO A 8 -2.50 2.38 7.66
CA PRO A 8 -1.63 2.27 8.83
C PRO A 8 -0.27 1.70 8.42
N ALA A 9 0.73 2.57 8.25
CA ALA A 9 2.07 2.24 7.76
C ALA A 9 3.19 2.42 8.81
N GLY A 10 2.83 2.59 10.09
CA GLY A 10 3.78 2.76 11.22
C GLY A 10 4.28 1.46 11.86
N GLY A 11 3.98 0.29 11.27
CA GLY A 11 4.39 -1.01 11.82
C GLY A 11 5.87 -1.32 11.58
N ILE A 12 6.53 -1.94 12.58
CA ILE A 12 7.98 -2.26 12.52
C ILE A 12 8.35 -3.46 11.62
N GLY A 13 7.38 -4.08 10.95
CA GLY A 13 7.68 -5.16 9.98
C GLY A 13 8.31 -6.43 10.56
N SER A 14 8.30 -6.67 11.87
CA SER A 14 9.07 -7.71 12.56
C SER A 14 8.95 -9.14 12.02
N ARG A 15 7.81 -9.48 11.41
CA ARG A 15 7.58 -10.79 10.75
C ARG A 15 8.38 -10.99 9.46
N LEU A 16 8.81 -9.91 8.81
CA LEU A 16 9.62 -9.91 7.59
C LEU A 16 11.12 -9.81 7.89
N GLY A 17 11.51 -9.87 9.16
CA GLY A 17 12.90 -9.72 9.60
C GLY A 17 13.33 -8.26 9.74
N ASN A 18 14.65 -8.04 9.73
CA ASN A 18 15.24 -6.71 9.88
C ASN A 18 15.24 -5.96 8.54
N ILE A 19 14.09 -5.42 8.18
CA ILE A 19 13.92 -4.61 6.98
C ILE A 19 14.15 -3.12 7.29
N PRO A 20 15.01 -2.41 6.53
CA PRO A 20 15.45 -1.05 6.86
C PRO A 20 14.37 0.05 6.69
N SER A 21 13.21 -0.28 6.12
CA SER A 21 12.16 0.69 5.76
C SER A 21 10.76 0.19 6.13
N SER A 22 9.77 1.09 6.11
CA SER A 22 8.35 0.74 6.22
C SER A 22 7.97 -0.34 5.20
N LYS A 23 7.20 -1.36 5.60
CA LYS A 23 6.84 -2.48 4.73
C LYS A 23 6.03 -2.02 3.50
N GLU A 24 5.37 -0.87 3.59
CA GLU A 24 4.55 -0.32 2.51
C GLU A 24 5.35 0.17 1.28
N VAL A 25 6.66 0.42 1.40
CA VAL A 25 7.51 0.82 0.25
C VAL A 25 8.17 -0.36 -0.47
N TYR A 26 7.92 -1.59 -0.02
CA TYR A 26 8.53 -2.77 -0.63
C TYR A 26 7.89 -3.09 -1.98
N PRO A 27 8.70 -3.49 -2.97
CA PRO A 27 8.21 -3.87 -4.28
C PRO A 27 7.45 -5.20 -4.21
N VAL A 28 6.38 -5.27 -4.99
CA VAL A 28 5.60 -6.49 -5.23
C VAL A 28 5.39 -6.65 -6.73
N VAL A 29 5.47 -7.91 -7.17
CA VAL A 29 5.15 -8.30 -8.55
C VAL A 29 3.81 -9.01 -8.52
N ARG A 30 2.84 -8.48 -9.28
CA ARG A 30 1.53 -9.13 -9.48
C ARG A 30 1.46 -9.63 -10.91
N ASN A 31 1.06 -10.89 -11.09
CA ASN A 31 0.78 -11.43 -12.41
C ASN A 31 -0.64 -11.01 -12.81
N THR A 32 -0.78 -10.34 -13.95
CA THR A 32 -2.06 -9.92 -14.52
C THR A 32 -2.25 -10.55 -15.91
N ALA A 33 -3.43 -10.41 -16.50
CA ALA A 33 -3.71 -10.91 -17.85
C ALA A 33 -2.77 -10.31 -18.91
N ASP A 34 -2.37 -9.04 -18.71
CA ASP A 34 -1.48 -8.30 -19.62
C ASP A 34 0.02 -8.51 -19.29
N GLY A 35 0.34 -9.38 -18.33
CA GLY A 35 1.70 -9.67 -17.90
C GLY A 35 2.02 -9.24 -16.46
N PRO A 36 3.30 -9.34 -16.05
CA PRO A 36 3.74 -9.00 -14.71
C PRO A 36 3.78 -7.49 -14.50
N VAL A 37 3.11 -7.01 -13.45
CA VAL A 37 3.09 -5.61 -13.03
C VAL A 37 3.93 -5.47 -11.77
N ARG A 38 4.93 -4.58 -11.82
CA ARG A 38 5.75 -4.18 -10.66
C ARG A 38 5.16 -2.92 -10.05
N SER A 39 5.08 -2.88 -8.73
CA SER A 39 4.57 -1.75 -7.96
C SER A 39 5.11 -1.82 -6.55
N VAL A 40 5.05 -0.73 -5.79
CA VAL A 40 5.22 -0.82 -4.33
C VAL A 40 3.89 -1.14 -3.67
N ILE A 41 3.92 -1.73 -2.47
CA ILE A 41 2.70 -2.09 -1.73
C ILE A 41 1.76 -0.87 -1.58
N CYS A 42 2.30 0.30 -1.24
CA CYS A 42 1.52 1.52 -1.04
C CYS A 42 0.74 1.97 -2.30
N GLU A 43 1.32 1.83 -3.49
CA GLU A 43 0.63 2.14 -4.75
C GLU A 43 -0.63 1.29 -4.94
N ASN A 44 -0.55 0.00 -4.59
CA ASN A 44 -1.71 -0.88 -4.67
C ASN A 44 -2.78 -0.49 -3.65
N LEU A 45 -2.41 -0.15 -2.42
CA LEU A 45 -3.34 0.31 -1.39
C LEU A 45 -4.09 1.57 -1.82
N ILE A 46 -3.35 2.57 -2.32
CA ILE A 46 -3.93 3.81 -2.87
C ILE A 46 -4.84 3.50 -4.06
N ARG A 47 -4.42 2.61 -4.97
CA ARG A 47 -5.23 2.20 -6.12
C ARG A 47 -6.54 1.56 -5.67
N TYR A 48 -6.54 0.69 -4.67
CA TYR A 48 -7.77 0.07 -4.18
C TYR A 48 -8.73 1.08 -3.55
N TYR A 49 -8.21 2.06 -2.79
CA TYR A 49 -9.04 3.17 -2.31
C TYR A 49 -9.65 3.96 -3.46
N ARG A 50 -8.87 4.30 -4.49
CA ARG A 50 -9.37 5.02 -5.67
C ARG A 50 -10.42 4.22 -6.44
N LEU A 51 -10.24 2.91 -6.58
CA LEU A 51 -11.24 2.02 -7.20
C LEU A 51 -12.56 1.98 -6.39
N ALA A 52 -12.49 2.17 -5.08
CA ALA A 52 -13.67 2.30 -4.22
C ALA A 52 -14.26 3.73 -4.21
N GLY A 53 -13.78 4.65 -5.05
CA GLY A 53 -14.26 6.03 -5.12
C GLY A 53 -13.75 6.94 -3.99
N ILE A 54 -12.72 6.51 -3.24
CA ILE A 54 -12.13 7.29 -2.14
C ILE A 54 -10.95 8.11 -2.67
N THR A 55 -11.03 9.43 -2.52
CA THR A 55 -10.04 10.39 -3.01
C THR A 55 -9.11 10.92 -1.93
N ASP A 56 -9.63 11.13 -0.73
CA ASP A 56 -8.87 11.60 0.43
C ASP A 56 -8.33 10.38 1.19
N ILE A 57 -7.01 10.20 1.17
CA ILE A 57 -6.32 9.03 1.72
C ILE A 57 -5.21 9.52 2.64
N TYR A 58 -5.20 9.06 3.89
CA TYR A 58 -4.22 9.43 4.90
C TYR A 58 -3.34 8.24 5.24
N CYS A 59 -2.03 8.44 5.20
CA CYS A 59 -1.05 7.44 5.62
C CYS A 59 -0.56 7.77 7.03
N ILE A 60 -0.76 6.85 7.97
CA ILE A 60 -0.29 7.02 9.34
C ILE A 60 1.11 6.43 9.43
N LEU A 61 2.08 7.30 9.69
CA LEU A 61 3.49 6.97 9.92
C LEU A 61 3.81 7.07 11.42
N ARG A 62 4.95 6.49 11.84
CA ARG A 62 5.48 6.57 13.21
C ARG A 62 6.72 7.44 13.23
#